data_AF-K2E8S2-F1
#
_entry.id   AF-K2E8S2-F1
#
_cell.length_a   1.000
_cell.length_b   1.000
_cell.length_c   1.000
_cell.angle_alpha   90.00
_cell.angle_beta   90.00
_cell.angle_gamma   90.00
#
_symmetry.space_group_name_H-M   'P 1'
#
loop_
_entity.id
_entity.type
_entity.pdbx_description
1 polymer ?
#
loop_
_entity_poly.entity_id
_entity_poly.type
_entity_poly.pdbx_seq_one_letter_code
_entity_poly.pdbx_strand_id
1 'polypeptide(L)'
;MYYFIVILRILVAPLIFIWPLLSIILSVFLDLIDADFAHKIMSKKLYQLIDKNLDLWWFINIIIYIFINFPEYKIYLLFLFIYRLIGQLIYYFSKNRGVLLYFPNFFEWIFILIFFGKNYFPSILEGKIYVLILII
;
A
#
# COMPACT_ATOMS: atom_id res chain seq x y z
N MET A 1 -17.33 13.05 -8.92
CA MET A 1 -17.25 11.91 -7.97
C MET A 1 -15.84 11.32 -7.89
N TYR A 2 -15.25 10.81 -8.98
CA TYR A 2 -13.89 10.26 -8.94
C TYR A 2 -12.83 11.24 -8.38
N TYR A 3 -12.79 12.49 -8.85
CA TYR A 3 -11.83 13.46 -8.31
C TYR A 3 -12.00 13.74 -6.80
N PHE A 4 -13.21 13.59 -6.28
CA PHE A 4 -13.44 13.68 -4.83
C PHE A 4 -12.80 12.48 -4.10
N ILE A 5 -12.93 11.26 -4.65
CA ILE A 5 -12.24 10.08 -4.13
C ILE A 5 -10.72 10.25 -4.19
N VAL A 6 -10.17 10.82 -5.27
CA VAL A 6 -8.73 11.12 -5.38
C VAL A 6 -8.27 12.05 -4.26
N ILE A 7 -9.01 13.13 -4.01
CA ILE A 7 -8.70 14.06 -2.91
C ILE A 7 -8.77 13.33 -1.56
N LEU A 8 -9.79 12.49 -1.35
CA LEU A 8 -9.88 11.68 -0.14
C LEU A 8 -8.69 10.72 0.01
N ARG A 9 -8.26 10.01 -1.04
CA ARG A 9 -7.09 9.12 -1.00
C ARG A 9 -5.82 9.89 -0.62
N ILE A 10 -5.65 11.11 -1.13
CA ILE A 10 -4.52 11.98 -0.77
C ILE A 10 -4.57 12.37 0.71
N LEU A 11 -5.73 12.77 1.21
CA LEU A 11 -5.89 13.23 2.60
C LEU A 11 -5.88 12.09 3.63
N VAL A 12 -6.38 10.91 3.26
CA VAL A 12 -6.49 9.75 4.16
C VAL A 12 -5.13 9.13 4.44
N ALA A 13 -4.22 9.08 3.46
CA ALA A 13 -2.90 8.47 3.63
C ALA A 13 -2.10 9.04 4.83
N PRO A 14 -1.93 10.37 5.00
CA PRO A 14 -1.22 10.93 6.16
C PRO A 14 -1.99 10.80 7.49
N LEU A 15 -3.28 10.45 7.47
CA LEU A 15 -4.00 10.14 8.72
C LEU A 15 -3.40 8.92 9.44
N ILE A 16 -2.56 8.12 8.77
CA ILE A 16 -1.88 6.98 9.38
C ILE A 16 -1.06 7.38 10.61
N PHE A 17 -0.59 8.63 10.68
CA PHE A 17 0.20 9.14 11.81
C PHE A 17 -0.65 9.56 13.02
N ILE A 18 -1.96 9.72 12.85
CA ILE A 18 -2.89 10.19 13.91
C ILE A 18 -3.85 9.05 14.29
N TRP A 19 -4.50 8.46 13.28
CA TRP A 19 -5.45 7.35 13.42
C TRP A 19 -5.08 6.22 12.45
N PRO A 20 -4.05 5.40 12.77
CA PRO A 20 -3.50 4.40 11.88
C PRO A 20 -4.55 3.42 11.33
N LEU A 21 -5.37 2.85 12.22
CA LEU A 21 -6.41 1.88 11.83
C LEU A 21 -7.42 2.50 10.86
N LEU A 22 -7.90 3.71 11.17
CA LEU A 22 -8.88 4.42 10.34
C LEU A 22 -8.30 4.74 8.96
N SER A 23 -7.05 5.20 8.92
CA SER A 23 -6.34 5.48 7.66
C SER A 23 -6.21 4.23 6.80
N ILE A 24 -5.80 3.09 7.37
CA ILE A 24 -5.69 1.81 6.64
C ILE A 24 -7.04 1.39 6.06
N ILE A 25 -8.11 1.38 6.87
CA ILE A 25 -9.44 0.98 6.43
C ILE A 25 -9.93 1.89 5.31
N LEU A 26 -9.82 3.21 5.48
CA LEU A 26 -10.27 4.18 4.49
C LEU A 26 -9.44 4.12 3.20
N SER A 27 -8.11 3.95 3.28
CA SER A 27 -7.25 3.81 2.09
C SER A 27 -7.65 2.61 1.26
N VAL A 28 -7.83 1.44 1.88
CA VAL A 28 -8.26 0.20 1.20
C VAL A 28 -9.67 0.37 0.63
N PHE A 29 -10.60 0.92 1.40
CA PHE A 29 -11.98 1.11 0.94
C PHE A 29 -12.07 2.06 -0.27
N LEU A 30 -11.36 3.19 -0.22
CA LEU A 30 -11.35 4.17 -1.30
C LEU A 30 -10.69 3.60 -2.57
N ASP A 31 -9.63 2.81 -2.43
CA ASP A 31 -8.99 2.10 -3.55
C ASP A 31 -9.95 1.12 -4.24
N LEU A 32 -10.68 0.33 -3.44
CA LEU A 32 -11.64 -0.66 -3.96
C LEU A 32 -12.76 -0.05 -4.81
N ILE A 33 -13.24 1.14 -4.45
CA ILE A 33 -14.39 1.77 -5.12
C ILE A 33 -13.98 2.72 -6.26
N ASP A 34 -12.71 3.13 -6.37
CA ASP A 34 -12.35 4.24 -7.26
C ASP A 34 -12.50 3.90 -8.75
N ALA A 35 -12.26 2.63 -9.11
CA ALA A 35 -12.36 2.13 -10.48
C ALA A 35 -13.77 2.30 -11.04
N ASP A 36 -14.79 2.04 -10.22
CA ASP A 36 -16.21 2.16 -10.59
C ASP A 36 -16.60 3.58 -11.00
N PHE A 37 -15.93 4.58 -10.42
CA PHE A 37 -16.13 5.98 -10.78
C PHE A 37 -15.19 6.44 -11.89
N ALA A 38 -13.98 5.89 -11.98
CA ALA A 38 -12.98 6.26 -12.99
C ALA A 38 -13.43 5.87 -14.40
N HIS A 39 -14.01 4.68 -14.56
CA HIS A 39 -14.44 4.16 -15.87
C HIS A 39 -15.47 5.05 -16.58
N LYS A 40 -16.18 5.90 -15.85
CA LYS A 40 -17.20 6.80 -16.39
C LYS A 40 -16.65 8.09 -16.99
N ILE A 41 -15.42 8.48 -16.64
CA ILE A 41 -14.89 9.82 -16.96
C ILE A 41 -13.50 9.81 -17.62
N MET A 42 -12.81 8.68 -17.63
CA MET A 42 -11.47 8.61 -18.21
C MET A 42 -11.13 7.24 -18.78
N SER A 43 -10.11 7.23 -19.65
CA SER A 43 -9.56 5.98 -20.19
C SER A 43 -8.93 5.14 -19.08
N LYS A 44 -8.97 3.81 -19.23
CA LYS A 44 -8.28 2.87 -18.33
C LYS A 44 -6.78 3.18 -18.20
N LYS A 45 -6.15 3.72 -19.25
CA LYS A 45 -4.72 4.08 -19.22
C LYS A 45 -4.46 5.28 -18.31
N LEU A 46 -5.29 6.32 -18.40
CA LEU A 46 -5.17 7.50 -17.56
C LEU A 46 -5.49 7.19 -16.09
N TYR A 47 -6.57 6.43 -15.84
CA TYR A 47 -6.92 5.96 -14.50
C TYR A 47 -5.77 5.20 -13.85
N GLN A 48 -5.19 4.20 -14.54
CA GLN A 48 -4.09 3.40 -14.02
C GLN A 48 -2.82 4.21 -13.74
N LEU A 49 -2.60 5.33 -14.44
CA LEU A 49 -1.50 6.22 -14.13
C LEU A 49 -1.74 6.98 -12.83
N ILE A 50 -2.95 7.50 -12.63
CA ILE A 50 -3.33 8.23 -11.41
C ILE A 50 -3.34 7.29 -10.22
N ASP A 51 -3.99 6.13 -10.35
CA ASP A 51 -4.08 5.08 -9.34
C ASP A 51 -2.71 4.69 -8.79
N LYS A 52 -1.75 4.38 -9.66
CA LYS A 52 -0.39 3.99 -9.24
C LYS A 52 0.35 5.11 -8.49
N ASN A 53 0.09 6.38 -8.81
CA ASN A 53 0.66 7.49 -8.06
C ASN A 53 0.01 7.65 -6.68
N LEU A 54 -1.29 7.37 -6.56
CA LEU A 54 -1.99 7.35 -5.27
C LEU A 54 -1.52 6.18 -4.40
N ASP A 55 -1.28 5.01 -4.99
CA ASP A 55 -0.66 3.87 -4.30
C ASP A 55 0.73 4.24 -3.76
N LEU A 56 1.56 4.88 -4.59
CA LEU A 56 2.89 5.30 -4.17
C LEU A 56 2.82 6.32 -3.02
N TRP A 57 1.88 7.26 -3.08
CA TRP A 57 1.62 8.20 -1.98
C TRP A 57 1.26 7.47 -0.69
N TRP A 58 0.37 6.48 -0.76
CA TRP A 58 0.01 5.64 0.37
C TRP A 58 1.23 4.87 0.92
N PHE A 59 2.04 4.27 0.04
CA PHE A 59 3.22 3.51 0.45
C PHE A 59 4.30 4.37 1.11
N ILE A 60 4.47 5.61 0.66
CA ILE A 60 5.38 6.57 1.30
C ILE A 60 4.94 6.87 2.74
N ASN A 61 3.63 7.05 2.97
CA ASN A 61 3.12 7.27 4.32
C ASN A 61 3.30 6.02 5.20
N ILE A 62 3.05 4.82 4.65
CA ILE A 62 3.31 3.56 5.34
C ILE A 62 4.80 3.42 5.73
N ILE A 63 5.74 3.65 4.81
CA ILE A 63 7.16 3.44 5.10
C ILE A 63 7.66 4.40 6.18
N ILE A 64 7.24 5.67 6.14
CA ILE A 64 7.56 6.64 7.19
C ILE A 64 6.96 6.17 8.54
N TYR A 65 5.71 5.71 8.54
CA TYR A 65 5.04 5.22 9.74
C TYR A 65 5.75 4.01 10.36
N ILE A 66 6.22 3.06 9.53
CA ILE A 66 7.00 1.89 9.96
C ILE A 66 8.31 2.32 10.61
N PHE A 67 9.04 3.28 10.01
CA PHE A 67 10.31 3.74 10.56
C PHE A 67 10.18 4.34 11.96
N ILE A 68 9.01 4.91 12.27
CA ILE A 68 8.71 5.50 13.58
C ILE A 68 8.22 4.45 14.58
N ASN A 69 7.30 3.57 14.18
CA ASN A 69 6.54 2.72 15.12
C ASN A 69 6.94 1.24 15.13
N PHE A 70 7.59 0.77 14.07
CA PHE A 70 7.92 -0.65 13.84
C PHE A 70 9.37 -0.82 13.37
N PRO A 71 10.36 -0.29 14.11
CA PRO A 71 11.76 -0.27 13.69
C PRO A 71 12.36 -1.67 13.48
N GLU A 72 11.83 -2.69 14.15
CA GLU A 72 12.26 -4.09 14.00
C GLU A 72 11.92 -4.69 12.63
N TYR A 73 10.91 -4.16 11.92
CA TYR A 73 10.49 -4.62 10.60
C TYR A 73 10.96 -3.70 9.46
N LYS A 74 11.62 -2.58 9.77
CA LYS A 74 11.94 -1.52 8.80
C LYS A 74 12.74 -2.01 7.60
N ILE A 75 13.74 -2.87 7.80
CA ILE A 75 14.63 -3.35 6.72
C ILE A 75 13.84 -4.26 5.77
N TYR A 76 13.06 -5.17 6.33
CA TYR A 76 12.25 -6.11 5.55
C TYR A 76 11.16 -5.38 4.75
N LEU A 77 10.43 -4.47 5.39
CA LEU A 77 9.39 -3.69 4.71
C LEU A 77 9.98 -2.68 3.71
N LEU A 78 11.17 -2.12 3.97
CA LEU A 78 11.90 -1.30 3.00
C LEU A 78 12.29 -2.12 1.77
N PHE A 79 12.76 -3.35 1.95
CA PHE A 79 13.06 -4.25 0.83
C PHE A 79 11.81 -4.49 -0.03
N LEU A 80 10.68 -4.83 0.59
CA LEU A 80 9.41 -5.03 -0.13
C LEU A 80 8.92 -3.76 -0.83
N PHE A 81 9.07 -2.60 -0.19
CA PHE A 81 8.76 -1.31 -0.80
C PHE A 81 9.62 -1.03 -2.03
N ILE A 82 10.94 -1.22 -1.93
CA ILE A 82 11.87 -1.04 -3.06
C ILE A 82 11.54 -2.03 -4.18
N TYR A 83 11.29 -3.30 -3.84
CA TYR A 83 10.87 -4.32 -4.81
C TYR A 83 9.61 -3.89 -5.56
N ARG A 84 8.58 -3.41 -4.85
CA ARG A 84 7.35 -2.89 -5.44
C ARG A 84 7.59 -1.64 -6.31
N LEU A 85 8.44 -0.74 -5.84
CA LEU A 85 8.81 0.50 -6.54
C LEU A 85 9.52 0.20 -7.86
N ILE A 86 10.44 -0.78 -7.88
CA ILE A 86 11.11 -1.24 -9.11
C ILE A 86 10.07 -1.72 -10.12
N GLY A 87 9.12 -2.56 -9.71
CA GLY A 87 8.04 -3.02 -10.58
C GLY A 87 7.21 -1.87 -11.16
N GLN A 88 6.91 -0.86 -10.34
CA GLN A 88 6.18 0.32 -10.77
C GLN A 88 6.98 1.19 -11.75
N LEU A 89 8.29 1.36 -11.54
CA LEU A 89 9.18 2.08 -12.45
C LEU A 89 9.28 1.35 -13.80
N ILE A 90 9.48 0.04 -13.80
CA ILE A 90 9.52 -0.75 -15.03
C ILE A 90 8.18 -0.64 -15.78
N TYR A 91 7.05 -0.72 -15.08
CA TYR A 91 5.73 -0.48 -15.67
C TYR A 91 5.62 0.93 -16.26
N TYR A 92 6.14 1.94 -15.57
CA TYR A 92 6.09 3.32 -16.04
C TYR A 92 6.82 3.51 -17.38
N PHE A 93 7.98 2.89 -17.57
CA PHE A 93 8.73 2.98 -18.83
C PHE A 93 8.20 2.04 -19.92
N SER A 94 7.91 0.79 -19.59
CA SER A 94 7.49 -0.22 -20.57
C SER A 94 6.02 -0.13 -20.97
N LYS A 95 5.18 0.48 -20.13
CA LYS A 95 3.70 0.45 -20.20
C LYS A 95 3.12 -0.98 -20.23
N ASN A 96 3.92 -2.00 -19.89
CA ASN A 96 3.50 -3.40 -19.90
C ASN A 96 2.96 -3.80 -18.53
N ARG A 97 1.65 -4.07 -18.46
CA ARG A 97 0.98 -4.49 -17.21
C ARG A 97 1.47 -5.84 -16.68
N GLY A 98 1.93 -6.72 -17.56
CA GLY A 98 2.42 -8.06 -17.17
C GLY A 98 3.60 -7.98 -16.20
N VAL A 99 4.37 -6.88 -16.22
CA VAL A 99 5.44 -6.61 -15.26
C VAL A 99 4.92 -6.66 -13.83
N LEU A 100 3.73 -6.10 -13.56
CA LEU A 100 3.20 -6.02 -12.19
C LEU A 100 2.80 -7.39 -11.61
N LEU A 101 2.68 -8.44 -12.44
CA LEU A 101 2.48 -9.82 -11.96
C LEU A 101 3.76 -10.37 -11.32
N TYR A 102 4.93 -9.94 -11.80
CA TYR A 102 6.23 -10.30 -11.24
C TYR A 102 6.67 -9.41 -10.09
N PHE A 103 5.90 -8.35 -9.79
CA PHE A 103 6.13 -7.43 -8.69
C PHE A 103 4.81 -7.17 -7.94
N PRO A 104 4.20 -8.23 -7.37
CA PRO A 104 2.95 -8.09 -6.63
C PRO A 104 3.13 -7.19 -5.41
N ASN A 105 2.04 -6.64 -4.92
CA ASN A 105 2.04 -5.71 -3.80
C ASN A 105 2.15 -6.44 -2.44
N PHE A 106 3.24 -7.17 -2.21
CA PHE A 106 3.49 -7.83 -0.92
C PHE A 106 3.72 -6.81 0.20
N PHE A 107 4.26 -5.64 -0.12
CA PHE A 107 4.53 -4.57 0.82
C PHE A 107 3.30 -4.17 1.63
N GLU A 108 2.20 -3.81 0.97
CA GLU A 108 0.98 -3.36 1.66
C GLU A 108 0.36 -4.46 2.51
N TRP A 109 0.20 -5.66 1.96
CA TRP A 109 -0.42 -6.77 2.67
C TRP A 109 0.37 -7.19 3.91
N ILE A 110 1.70 -7.24 3.80
CA ILE A 110 2.54 -7.60 4.94
C ILE A 110 2.59 -6.47 5.98
N PHE A 111 2.59 -5.22 5.54
CA PHE A 111 2.42 -4.09 6.47
C PHE A 111 1.12 -4.21 7.28
N ILE A 112 -0.02 -4.48 6.61
CA ILE A 112 -1.32 -4.63 7.28
C ILE A 112 -1.26 -5.79 8.29
N LEU A 113 -0.69 -6.94 7.91
CA LEU A 113 -0.55 -8.09 8.82
C LEU A 113 0.29 -7.75 10.06
N ILE A 114 1.44 -7.09 9.88
CA ILE A 114 2.30 -6.65 10.98
C ILE A 114 1.56 -5.65 11.87
N PHE A 115 0.88 -4.68 11.27
CA PHE A 115 0.11 -3.66 11.99
C PHE A 115 -0.96 -4.30 12.88
N PHE A 116 -1.80 -5.18 12.32
CA PHE A 116 -2.87 -5.82 13.09
C PHE A 116 -2.32 -6.80 14.13
N GLY A 117 -1.30 -7.59 13.77
CA GLY A 117 -0.67 -8.52 14.68
C GLY A 117 -0.09 -7.80 15.90
N LYS A 118 0.63 -6.68 15.72
CA LYS A 118 1.28 -5.98 16.83
C LYS A 118 0.28 -5.24 17.72
N ASN A 119 -0.72 -4.59 17.12
CA ASN A 119 -1.64 -3.72 17.88
C ASN A 119 -2.82 -4.46 18.49
N TYR A 120 -3.28 -5.55 17.88
CA TYR A 120 -4.53 -6.22 18.29
C TYR A 120 -4.36 -7.71 18.64
N PHE A 121 -3.28 -8.36 18.18
CA PHE A 121 -3.04 -9.79 18.43
C PHE A 121 -1.59 -10.10 18.84
N PRO A 122 -1.04 -9.42 19.86
CA PRO A 122 0.38 -9.51 20.20
C PRO A 122 0.81 -10.94 20.58
N SER A 123 -0.07 -11.73 21.20
CA SER A 123 0.19 -13.13 21.57
C SER A 123 0.41 -14.07 20.38
N ILE A 124 -0.09 -13.71 19.19
CA ILE A 124 0.15 -14.46 17.95
C ILE A 124 1.56 -14.15 17.41
N LEU A 125 2.11 -12.98 17.75
CA LEU A 125 3.36 -12.49 17.20
C LEU A 125 4.62 -12.85 17.99
N GLU A 126 4.49 -13.22 19.26
CA GLU A 126 5.63 -13.52 20.15
C GLU A 126 6.46 -14.75 19.75
N GLY A 127 6.12 -15.49 18.67
CA GLY A 127 6.98 -16.59 18.22
C GLY A 127 6.92 -17.04 16.76
N LYS A 128 6.04 -16.50 15.90
CA LYS A 128 5.77 -17.12 14.58
C LYS A 128 5.72 -16.20 13.37
N ILE A 129 5.82 -14.86 13.53
CA ILE A 129 5.73 -13.96 12.37
C ILE A 129 6.93 -14.09 11.44
N TYR A 130 8.14 -14.36 11.96
CA TYR A 130 9.31 -14.60 11.12
C TYR A 130 9.11 -15.79 10.18
N VAL A 131 8.37 -16.82 10.60
CA VAL A 131 8.07 -17.99 9.76
C VAL A 131 7.11 -17.62 8.63
N LEU A 132 6.07 -16.82 8.89
CA LEU A 132 5.15 -16.34 7.86
C LEU A 132 5.79 -15.35 6.89
N ILE A 133 6.67 -14.48 7.40
CA ILE A 133 7.46 -13.51 6.63
C ILE A 133 8.54 -14.19 5.76
N LEU A 134 9.09 -15.33 6.20
CA LEU A 134 10.09 -16.11 5.47
C LEU A 134 9.51 -17.04 4.39
N ILE A 135 8.20 -17.29 4.41
CA ILE A 135 7.51 -18.21 3.49
C ILE A 135 6.97 -17.50 2.22
N ILE A 136 6.93 -16.15 2.22
CA ILE A 136 6.47 -15.31 1.09
C ILE A 136 7.67 -14.63 0.44
#